data_AF-A0A441X2U2-F1
#
_entry.id   AF-A0A441X2U2-F1
#
_cell.length_a   1.000
_cell.length_b   1.000
_cell.length_c   1.000
_cell.angle_alpha   90.00
_cell.angle_beta   90.00
_cell.angle_gamma   90.00
#
_symmetry.space_group_name_H-M   'P 1'
#
loop_
_entity.id
_entity.type
_entity.pdbx_description
1 polymer ?
#
loop_
_entity_poly.entity_id
_entity_poly.type
_entity_poly.pdbx_seq_one_letter_code
_entity_poly.pdbx_strand_id
1 'polypeptide(L)' 'MTADAFRLYGTPAVEAEPVRLRAGAFSADFVNGNLRTIRHGGIERRRLVMTPYAITRIG' A
#
# COMPACT_ATOMS: atom_id res chain seq x y z
N MET A 1 -15.44 -18.46 -18.85
CA MET A 1 -14.45 -18.41 -17.75
C MET A 1 -15.24 -18.43 -16.45
N THR A 2 -15.25 -19.56 -15.75
CA THR A 2 -15.94 -19.70 -14.46
C THR A 2 -14.96 -19.26 -13.39
N ALA A 3 -15.31 -18.24 -12.60
CA ALA A 3 -14.44 -17.76 -11.52
C ALA A 3 -14.55 -18.74 -10.34
N ASP A 4 -13.47 -19.48 -10.06
CA ASP A 4 -13.38 -20.31 -8.86
C ASP A 4 -13.33 -19.40 -7.62
N ALA A 5 -14.40 -19.41 -6.85
CA ALA A 5 -14.48 -18.68 -5.59
C ALA A 5 -13.77 -19.49 -4.50
N PHE A 6 -12.62 -19.00 -4.03
CA PHE A 6 -11.98 -19.53 -2.83
C PHE A 6 -12.56 -18.86 -1.58
N ARG A 7 -12.88 -19.68 -0.56
CA ARG A 7 -13.26 -19.16 0.76
C ARG A 7 -12.02 -18.70 1.51
N LEU A 8 -11.94 -17.40 1.76
CA LEU A 8 -10.92 -16.83 2.63
C LEU A 8 -11.35 -17.09 4.09
N TYR A 9 -10.52 -17.79 4.85
CA TYR A 9 -10.69 -17.94 6.29
C TYR A 9 -9.54 -17.24 7.00
N GLY A 10 -9.84 -16.56 8.10
CA GLY A 10 -8.86 -15.86 8.89
C GLY A 10 -9.49 -15.25 10.13
N THR A 11 -8.65 -14.91 11.10
CA THR A 11 -9.06 -14.13 12.27
C THR A 11 -9.17 -12.67 11.89
N PRO A 12 -10.28 -11.96 12.17
CA PRO A 12 -10.35 -10.52 11.98
C PRO A 12 -9.27 -9.85 12.83
N ALA A 13 -8.24 -9.31 12.18
CA ALA A 13 -7.25 -8.49 12.84
C ALA A 13 -7.75 -7.05 12.83
N VAL A 14 -7.90 -6.45 14.02
CA VAL A 14 -8.08 -5.00 14.12
C VAL A 14 -6.75 -4.38 13.70
N GLU A 15 -6.78 -3.68 12.58
CA GLU A 15 -5.60 -3.01 12.06
C GLU A 15 -5.28 -1.80 12.92
N ALA A 16 -3.99 -1.61 13.25
CA ALA A 16 -3.56 -0.42 13.98
C ALA A 16 -3.87 0.84 13.15
N GLU A 17 -4.16 1.96 13.83
CA GLU A 17 -4.44 3.21 13.14
C GLU A 17 -3.26 3.61 12.22
N PRO A 18 -3.52 3.94 10.94
CA PRO A 18 -2.45 4.30 10.02
C PRO A 18 -1.76 5.62 10.40
N VAL A 19 -0.43 5.61 10.40
CA VAL A 19 0.39 6.82 10.49
C VAL A 19 0.59 7.37 9.09
N ARG A 20 0.17 8.62 8.86
CA ARG A 20 0.31 9.30 7.57
C ARG A 20 1.51 10.24 7.55
N LEU A 21 2.42 10.02 6.61
CA LEU A 21 3.54 10.93 6.30
C LEU A 21 3.24 11.74 5.04
N ARG A 22 3.74 12.97 4.98
CA ARG A 22 3.60 13.88 3.82
C ARG A 22 4.93 14.52 3.47
N ALA A 23 5.25 14.60 2.17
CA ALA A 23 6.43 15.27 1.64
C ALA A 23 6.10 15.90 0.27
N GLY A 24 5.82 17.20 0.26
CA GLY A 24 5.35 17.88 -0.96
C GLY A 24 4.08 17.25 -1.52
N ALA A 25 4.09 16.85 -2.79
CA ALA A 25 2.98 16.17 -3.44
C ALA A 25 2.82 14.69 -3.03
N PHE A 26 3.74 14.14 -2.23
CA PHE A 26 3.68 12.76 -1.76
C PHE A 26 2.97 12.63 -0.41
N SER A 27 2.15 11.58 -0.29
CA SER A 27 1.64 11.11 1.00
C SER A 27 1.73 9.60 1.10
N ALA A 28 2.06 9.07 2.27
CA ALA A 28 2.15 7.64 2.51
C ALA A 28 1.47 7.26 3.82
N ASP A 29 0.75 6.13 3.81
CA ASP A 29 0.10 5.54 4.98
C ASP A 29 0.90 4.32 5.44
N PHE A 30 1.28 4.29 6.71
CA PHE A 30 1.98 3.18 7.35
C PHE A 30 1.14 2.56 8.44
N VAL A 31 1.14 1.23 8.52
CA VAL A 31 0.55 0.49 9.63
C VAL A 31 1.60 -0.42 10.20
N ASN A 32 1.90 -0.28 11.50
CA ASN A 32 2.97 -1.02 12.18
C ASN A 32 4.32 -0.94 11.45
N GLY A 33 4.63 0.24 10.87
CA GLY A 33 5.84 0.46 10.07
C GLY A 33 5.79 -0.07 8.64
N ASN A 34 4.72 -0.75 8.23
CA ASN A 34 4.55 -1.27 6.86
C ASN A 34 3.81 -0.27 5.97
N LEU A 35 4.35 -0.04 4.77
CA LEU A 35 3.71 0.83 3.78
C LEU A 35 2.42 0.18 3.26
N ARG A 36 1.29 0.86 3.48
CA ARG A 36 -0.03 0.45 2.98
C ARG A 36 -0.43 1.17 1.72
N THR A 37 -0.14 2.45 1.63
CA THR A 37 -0.51 3.27 0.48
C THR A 37 0.50 4.37 0.26
N ILE A 38 0.80 4.68 -1.00
CA ILE A 38 1.53 5.88 -1.39
C ILE A 38 0.73 6.61 -2.47
N ARG A 39 0.68 7.94 -2.35
CA ARG A 39 0.01 8.83 -3.29
C ARG A 39 0.98 9.92 -3.72
N HIS A 40 0.93 10.29 -4.99
CA HIS A 40 1.61 11.46 -5.54
C HIS A 40 0.59 12.33 -6.27
N GLY A 41 0.45 13.59 -5.89
CA GLY A 41 -0.52 14.50 -6.51
C GLY A 41 -1.96 14.00 -6.42
N GLY A 42 -2.31 13.27 -5.36
CA GLY A 42 -3.65 12.68 -5.16
C GLY A 42 -3.90 11.35 -5.89
N ILE A 43 -2.97 10.89 -6.73
CA ILE A 43 -3.10 9.60 -7.42
C ILE A 43 -2.58 8.47 -6.53
N GLU A 44 -3.45 7.54 -6.18
CA GLU A 44 -3.10 6.33 -5.43
C GLU A 44 -2.38 5.31 -6.33
N ARG A 45 -1.18 4.89 -5.95
CA ARG A 45 -0.46 3.79 -6.61
C ARG A 45 -0.50 2.56 -5.71
N ARG A 46 -1.36 1.57 -6.03
CA ARG A 46 -1.33 0.23 -5.43
C ARG A 46 -0.62 -0.75 -6.35
N ARG A 47 0.72 -0.75 -6.30
CA ARG A 47 1.58 -1.91 -6.57
C ARG A 47 3.02 -1.43 -6.37
N LEU A 48 3.65 -1.81 -5.25
CA LEU A 48 5.10 -1.83 -5.21
C LEU A 48 5.51 -3.28 -5.47
N VAL A 49 6.04 -3.54 -6.66
CA VAL A 49 6.83 -4.76 -6.87
C VAL A 49 8.18 -4.44 -6.27
N MET A 50 8.46 -4.96 -5.07
CA MET A 50 9.81 -4.91 -4.50
C MET A 50 10.70 -5.90 -5.25
N THR A 51 11.17 -5.52 -6.43
CA THR A 51 12.45 -6.01 -6.93
C THR A 51 13.55 -5.14 -6.30
N PRO A 52 14.72 -5.71 -5.94
CA PRO A 52 15.75 -5.04 -5.12
C PRO A 52 16.41 -3.79 -5.74
N TYR A 53 15.93 -3.29 -6.89
CA TYR A 53 16.44 -2.10 -7.55
C TYR A 53 15.36 -1.10 -7.98
N ALA A 54 14.08 -1.34 -7.66
CA ALA A 54 12.97 -0.52 -8.14
C ALA A 54 12.56 0.58 -7.14
N ILE A 55 13.50 1.43 -6.72
CA ILE A 55 13.14 2.81 -6.32
C ILE A 55 13.25 3.65 -7.58
N THR A 56 12.24 3.57 -8.45
CA THR A 56 12.17 4.48 -9.60
C THR A 56 11.90 5.88 -9.05
N ARG A 57 12.91 6.75 -9.21
CA ARG A 57 12.82 8.19 -8.98
C ARG A 57 11.57 8.72 -9.66
N ILE A 58 10.62 9.22 -8.87
CA ILE A 58 9.46 9.94 -9.41
C ILE A 58 9.95 11.37 -9.66
N GLY A 59 10.34 11.61 -10.90
CA GLY A 59 10.45 12.94 -11.49
C GLY A 59 9.12 13.38 -12.09
#